data_AF-A0A1L5FAG4-F1
#
_entry.id   AF-A0A1L5FAG4-F1
#
_cell.length_a   1.000
_cell.length_b   1.000
_cell.length_c   1.000
_cell.angle_alpha   90.00
_cell.angle_beta   90.00
_cell.angle_gamma   90.00
#
_symmetry.space_group_name_H-M   'P 1'
#
loop_
_entity.id
_entity.type
_entity.pdbx_description
1 polymer ?
#
loop_
_entity_poly.entity_id
_entity_poly.type
_entity_poly.pdbx_seq_one_letter_code
_entity_poly.pdbx_strand_id
1 'polypeptide(L)'
;MRDSLFNSNGHISDSCIKKFKRGDLDDRELIVVSQHIENCEKCIQHLTGSFDDSEFKKVPFGFEEEVKNKIVKYKKKNRQFLFYSLRVSLAACISLIFVFSSTLNFIANTKVKTLEISSPKFTVVNSINMELGNFSNKIINMEVFNNENEKR
;
A
#
# COMPACT_ATOMS: atom_id res chain seq x y z
N MET A 1 -39.60 -21.93 7.01
CA MET A 1 -38.12 -21.87 7.10
C MET A 1 -37.57 -22.87 8.12
N ARG A 2 -38.10 -22.97 9.35
CA ARG A 2 -37.66 -23.99 10.33
C ARG A 2 -37.90 -25.44 9.90
N ASP A 3 -38.99 -25.71 9.21
CA ASP A 3 -39.43 -27.09 8.92
C ASP A 3 -38.53 -27.86 7.94
N SER A 4 -37.62 -27.18 7.24
CA SER A 4 -36.64 -27.83 6.36
C SER A 4 -35.25 -28.01 7.00
N LEU A 5 -34.99 -27.38 8.15
CA LEU A 5 -33.70 -27.45 8.84
C LEU A 5 -33.72 -28.56 9.89
N PHE A 6 -34.80 -28.63 10.66
CA PHE A 6 -34.96 -29.57 11.76
C PHE A 6 -36.01 -30.63 11.43
N ASN A 7 -35.79 -31.85 11.92
CA ASN A 7 -36.76 -32.94 11.86
C ASN A 7 -37.84 -32.78 12.95
N SER A 8 -38.83 -33.67 12.93
CA SER A 8 -39.94 -33.69 13.91
C SER A 8 -39.49 -33.79 15.37
N ASN A 9 -38.27 -34.27 15.61
CA ASN A 9 -37.70 -34.47 16.94
C ASN A 9 -36.86 -33.27 17.39
N GLY A 10 -36.83 -32.18 16.61
CA GLY A 10 -36.07 -30.97 16.91
C GLY A 10 -34.56 -31.09 16.66
N HIS A 11 -34.11 -32.12 15.97
CA HIS A 11 -32.71 -32.30 15.56
C HIS A 11 -32.50 -31.88 14.12
N ILE A 12 -31.26 -31.60 13.73
CA ILE A 12 -30.94 -31.23 12.36
C ILE A 12 -31.26 -32.40 11.42
N SER A 13 -31.94 -32.09 10.32
CA SER A 13 -32.31 -33.05 9.28
C SER A 13 -31.13 -33.42 8.38
N ASP A 14 -31.17 -34.60 7.77
CA ASP A 14 -30.11 -35.09 6.86
C ASP A 14 -29.94 -34.17 5.64
N SER A 15 -31.03 -33.59 5.15
CA SER A 15 -31.00 -32.64 4.03
C SER A 15 -30.25 -31.36 4.42
N CYS A 16 -30.43 -30.90 5.65
CA CYS A 16 -29.71 -29.76 6.21
C CYS A 16 -28.23 -30.07 6.42
N ILE A 17 -27.86 -31.26 6.91
CA ILE A 17 -26.45 -31.68 7.03
C ILE A 17 -25.77 -31.67 5.65
N LYS A 18 -26.44 -32.19 4.61
CA LYS A 18 -25.89 -32.15 3.24
C LYS A 18 -25.67 -30.73 2.73
N LYS A 19 -26.61 -29.80 2.99
CA LYS A 19 -26.44 -28.38 2.65
C LYS A 19 -25.30 -27.73 3.44
N PHE A 20 -25.19 -28.04 4.73
CA PHE A 20 -24.11 -27.56 5.59
C PHE A 20 -22.74 -27.98 5.04
N LYS A 21 -22.56 -29.26 4.68
CA LYS A 21 -21.31 -29.79 4.11
C LYS A 21 -20.92 -29.11 2.79
N ARG A 22 -21.90 -28.76 1.96
CA ARG A 22 -21.65 -28.09 0.66
C ARG A 22 -21.48 -26.58 0.77
N GLY A 23 -21.78 -25.98 1.93
CA GLY A 23 -21.79 -24.53 2.09
C GLY A 23 -22.99 -23.84 1.42
N ASP A 24 -24.10 -24.57 1.23
CA ASP A 24 -25.31 -24.10 0.54
C ASP A 24 -26.36 -23.48 1.49
N LEU A 25 -26.01 -23.26 2.76
CA LEU A 25 -26.91 -22.62 3.73
C LEU A 25 -26.79 -21.11 3.60
N ASP A 26 -27.92 -20.40 3.71
CA ASP A 26 -27.86 -18.94 3.84
C ASP A 26 -27.27 -18.51 5.20
N ASP A 27 -26.85 -17.25 5.32
CA ASP A 27 -26.18 -16.76 6.53
C ASP A 27 -27.02 -16.96 7.81
N ARG A 28 -28.35 -16.82 7.73
CA ARG A 28 -29.23 -16.99 8.90
C ARG A 28 -29.41 -18.45 9.25
N GLU A 29 -29.61 -19.30 8.23
CA GLU A 29 -29.68 -20.74 8.39
C GLU A 29 -28.38 -21.29 9.00
N LEU A 30 -27.23 -20.84 8.51
CA LEU A 30 -25.91 -21.22 9.00
C LEU A 30 -25.74 -20.87 10.47
N ILE A 31 -26.13 -19.66 10.89
CA ILE A 31 -26.08 -19.24 12.31
C ILE A 31 -26.97 -20.16 13.16
N VAL A 32 -28.23 -20.34 12.78
CA VAL A 32 -29.21 -21.12 13.55
C VAL A 32 -28.76 -22.58 13.69
N VAL A 33 -28.30 -23.18 12.60
CA VAL A 33 -27.81 -24.56 12.57
C VAL A 33 -26.54 -24.71 13.40
N SER A 34 -25.60 -23.77 13.28
CA SER A 34 -24.34 -23.80 14.05
C SER A 34 -24.58 -23.67 15.55
N GLN A 35 -25.45 -22.74 15.96
CA GLN A 35 -25.84 -22.58 17.37
C GLN A 35 -26.53 -23.83 17.92
N HIS A 36 -27.32 -24.53 17.11
CA HIS A 36 -27.93 -25.77 17.53
C HIS A 36 -26.89 -26.90 17.67
N ILE A 37 -25.97 -27.03 16.72
CA ILE A 37 -24.87 -28.03 16.77
C ILE A 37 -24.07 -27.84 18.06
N GLU A 38 -23.67 -26.61 18.38
CA GLU A 38 -22.92 -26.29 19.60
C GLU A 38 -23.58 -26.84 20.88
N ASN A 39 -24.92 -26.81 20.93
CA ASN A 39 -25.69 -27.17 22.13
C ASN A 39 -26.34 -28.55 22.07
N CYS A 40 -26.16 -29.32 20.98
CA CYS A 40 -26.84 -30.60 20.80
C CYS A 40 -25.84 -31.72 20.42
N GLU A 41 -25.45 -32.51 21.42
CA GLU A 41 -24.50 -33.62 21.25
C GLU A 41 -24.93 -34.61 20.16
N LYS A 42 -26.21 -34.96 20.07
CA LYS A 42 -26.72 -35.86 19.02
C LYS A 42 -26.50 -35.30 17.62
N CYS A 43 -26.67 -33.99 17.44
CA CYS A 43 -26.45 -33.33 16.16
C CYS A 43 -24.96 -33.21 15.83
N ILE A 44 -24.09 -33.04 16.83
CA ILE A 44 -22.63 -33.11 16.65
C ILE A 44 -22.25 -34.51 16.16
N GLN A 45 -22.69 -35.56 16.86
CA GLN A 45 -22.40 -36.95 16.49
C GLN A 45 -22.93 -37.30 15.10
N HIS A 46 -24.12 -36.82 14.76
CA HIS A 46 -24.69 -37.01 13.43
C HIS A 46 -23.86 -36.27 12.37
N LEU A 47 -23.47 -35.02 12.62
CA LEU A 47 -22.63 -34.28 11.69
C LEU A 47 -21.26 -34.95 11.49
N THR A 48 -20.56 -35.32 12.56
CA THR A 48 -19.24 -35.94 12.47
C THR A 48 -19.32 -37.32 11.81
N GLY A 49 -20.36 -38.10 12.10
CA GLY A 49 -20.61 -39.39 11.47
C GLY A 49 -21.07 -39.31 10.00
N SER A 50 -21.44 -38.11 9.51
CA SER A 50 -21.89 -37.92 8.13
C SER A 50 -20.75 -37.74 7.12
N PHE A 51 -19.50 -37.60 7.57
CA PHE A 51 -18.33 -37.50 6.71
C PHE A 51 -17.72 -38.88 6.45
N ASP A 52 -17.45 -39.19 5.19
CA ASP A 52 -16.65 -40.36 4.83
C ASP A 52 -15.14 -40.07 4.97
N ASP A 53 -14.35 -41.08 5.34
CA ASP A 53 -12.89 -40.99 5.49
C ASP A 53 -12.19 -40.57 4.18
N SER A 54 -12.86 -40.77 3.04
CA SER A 54 -12.37 -40.33 1.73
C SER A 54 -12.54 -38.83 1.46
N GLU A 55 -13.48 -38.16 2.13
CA GLU A 55 -13.79 -36.74 1.92
C GLU A 55 -12.64 -35.82 2.34
N PHE A 56 -11.85 -36.24 3.34
CA PHE A 56 -10.70 -35.46 3.84
C PHE A 56 -9.38 -35.77 3.14
N LYS A 57 -9.34 -36.72 2.20
CA LYS A 57 -8.09 -37.12 1.52
C LYS A 57 -7.69 -36.18 0.39
N LYS A 58 -8.64 -35.40 -0.16
CA LYS A 58 -8.39 -34.50 -1.28
C LYS A 58 -8.32 -33.06 -0.80
N VAL A 59 -7.09 -32.57 -0.69
CA VAL A 59 -6.83 -31.15 -0.50
C VAL A 59 -7.30 -30.40 -1.76
N PRO A 60 -8.06 -29.30 -1.65
CA PRO A 60 -8.45 -28.49 -2.80
C PRO A 60 -7.24 -28.02 -3.60
N PHE A 61 -7.37 -27.99 -4.93
CA PHE A 61 -6.31 -27.52 -5.80
C PHE A 61 -5.92 -26.07 -5.43
N GLY A 62 -4.62 -25.82 -5.27
CA GLY A 62 -4.12 -24.49 -4.90
C GLY A 62 -4.19 -24.14 -3.41
N PHE A 63 -4.68 -25.04 -2.54
CA PHE A 63 -4.71 -24.79 -1.09
C PHE A 63 -3.33 -24.46 -0.51
N GLU A 64 -2.29 -25.21 -0.90
CA GLU A 64 -0.93 -24.97 -0.41
C GLU A 64 -0.40 -23.60 -0.82
N GLU A 65 -0.59 -23.23 -2.09
CA GLU A 65 -0.23 -21.92 -2.65
C GLU A 65 -0.98 -20.79 -1.91
N GLU A 66 -2.29 -20.95 -1.70
CA GLU A 66 -3.12 -19.95 -1.01
C GLU A 66 -2.67 -19.76 0.45
N VAL A 67 -2.43 -20.86 1.17
CA VAL A 67 -1.97 -20.83 2.56
C VAL A 67 -0.59 -20.18 2.65
N LYS A 68 0.36 -20.58 1.81
CA LYS A 68 1.70 -19.96 1.76
C LYS A 68 1.60 -18.47 1.46
N ASN A 69 0.79 -18.06 0.49
CA ASN A 69 0.60 -16.66 0.14
C ASN A 69 -0.02 -15.85 1.29
N LYS A 70 -1.01 -16.39 2.01
CA LYS A 70 -1.59 -15.75 3.20
C LYS A 70 -0.54 -15.55 4.30
N ILE A 71 0.28 -16.57 4.58
CA ILE A 71 1.36 -16.50 5.59
C ILE A 71 2.40 -15.44 5.20
N VAL A 72 2.87 -15.45 3.95
CA VAL A 72 3.88 -14.48 3.45
C VAL A 72 3.34 -13.06 3.50
N LYS A 73 2.08 -12.84 3.08
CA LYS A 73 1.43 -11.53 3.11
C LYS A 73 1.32 -10.99 4.53
N TYR A 74 0.96 -11.82 5.49
CA TYR A 74 0.91 -11.45 6.90
C TYR A 74 2.29 -11.01 7.42
N LYS A 75 3.34 -11.80 7.15
CA LYS A 75 4.73 -11.47 7.53
C LYS A 75 5.21 -10.16 6.90
N LYS A 76 4.86 -9.91 5.63
CA LYS A 76 5.22 -8.67 4.92
C LYS A 76 4.53 -7.44 5.52
N LYS A 77 3.23 -7.53 5.82
CA LYS A 77 2.47 -6.43 6.46
C LYS A 77 3.06 -6.04 7.80
N ASN A 78 3.40 -7.03 8.64
CA ASN A 78 4.01 -6.76 9.94
C ASN A 78 5.40 -6.11 9.80
N ARG A 79 6.21 -6.58 8.83
CA ARG A 79 7.53 -6.00 8.56
C ARG A 79 7.45 -4.55 8.07
N GLN A 80 6.47 -4.22 7.23
CA GLN A 80 6.22 -2.84 6.78
C GLN A 80 5.85 -1.92 7.94
N PHE A 81 5.01 -2.39 8.86
CA PHE A 81 4.63 -1.62 10.06
C PHE A 81 5.84 -1.34 10.96
N LEU A 82 6.71 -2.34 11.20
CA LEU A 82 7.92 -2.15 11.98
C LEU A 82 8.90 -1.14 11.36
N PHE A 83 9.14 -1.23 10.04
CA PHE A 83 10.01 -0.28 9.35
C PHE A 83 9.44 1.15 9.33
N TYR A 84 8.12 1.28 9.22
CA TYR A 84 7.46 2.57 9.31
C TYR A 84 7.61 3.18 10.71
N SER A 85 7.28 2.41 11.75
CA SER A 85 7.40 2.85 13.15
C SER A 85 8.85 3.25 13.50
N LEU A 86 9.84 2.44 13.08
CA LEU A 86 11.25 2.74 13.30
C LEU A 86 11.66 4.06 12.62
N ARG A 87 11.23 4.31 11.37
CA ARG A 87 11.54 5.57 10.66
C ARG A 87 10.93 6.78 11.35
N VAL A 88 9.68 6.67 11.81
CA VAL A 88 9.00 7.76 12.52
C VAL A 88 9.70 8.06 13.85
N SER A 89 10.03 7.03 14.63
CA SER A 89 10.78 7.18 15.88
C SER A 89 12.16 7.80 15.65
N LEU A 90 12.88 7.37 14.61
CA LEU A 90 14.18 7.94 14.27
C LEU A 90 14.07 9.42 13.90
N ALA A 91 13.08 9.79 13.09
CA ALA A 91 12.82 11.17 12.69
C ALA A 91 12.45 12.05 13.91
N ALA A 92 11.63 11.53 14.82
CA ALA A 92 11.27 12.22 16.07
C ALA A 92 12.51 12.44 16.95
N CYS A 93 13.35 11.42 17.16
CA CYS A 93 14.60 11.55 17.90
C CYS A 93 15.55 12.58 17.27
N ILE A 94 15.73 12.54 15.95
CA ILE A 94 16.55 13.53 15.22
C ILE A 94 15.97 14.94 15.41
N SER A 95 14.65 15.10 15.31
CA SER A 95 13.99 16.40 15.51
C SER A 95 14.21 16.93 16.92
N LEU A 96 14.12 16.07 17.93
CA LEU A 96 14.41 16.43 19.32
C LEU A 96 15.87 16.87 19.50
N ILE A 97 16.83 16.16 18.88
CA ILE A 97 18.25 16.58 18.90
C ILE A 97 18.40 17.96 18.26
N PHE A 98 17.77 18.23 17.11
CA PHE A 98 17.84 19.55 16.48
C PHE A 98 17.24 20.66 17.34
N VAL A 99 16.11 20.40 18.01
CA VAL A 99 15.43 21.38 18.87
C VAL A 99 16.21 21.64 20.16
N PHE A 100 16.72 20.60 20.82
CA PHE A 100 17.29 20.71 22.16
C PHE A 100 18.82 20.85 22.19
N SER A 101 19.55 20.37 21.17
CA SER A 101 21.02 20.30 21.26
C SER A 101 21.76 21.56 20.82
N SER A 102 21.11 22.72 20.67
CA SER A 102 21.76 23.97 20.21
C SER A 102 22.57 23.79 18.92
N THR A 103 22.33 22.74 18.13
CA THR A 103 23.09 22.42 16.92
C THR A 103 22.87 23.48 15.85
N LEU A 104 21.68 24.08 15.80
CA LEU A 104 21.40 25.28 15.02
C LEU A 104 22.26 26.47 15.47
N ASN A 105 22.50 26.61 16.77
CA ASN A 105 23.32 27.68 17.34
C ASN A 105 24.82 27.47 17.05
N PHE A 106 25.29 26.22 17.02
CA PHE A 106 26.64 25.85 16.59
C PHE A 106 26.84 26.01 15.08
N ILE A 107 25.87 25.61 14.25
CA ILE A 107 25.91 25.79 12.79
C ILE A 107 25.80 27.28 12.42
N ALA A 108 24.97 28.05 13.14
CA ALA A 108 24.90 29.49 13.01
C ALA A 108 26.22 30.17 13.41
N ASN A 109 26.83 29.78 14.54
CA ASN A 109 28.13 30.32 14.96
C ASN A 109 29.30 29.91 14.05
N THR A 110 29.27 28.73 13.44
CA THR A 110 30.32 28.27 12.51
C THR A 110 30.16 28.81 11.08
N LYS A 111 28.98 29.34 10.72
CA LYS A 111 28.73 30.09 9.47
C LYS A 111 28.94 31.61 9.58
N VAL A 112 29.41 32.13 10.72
CA VAL A 112 29.91 33.52 10.82
C VAL A 112 31.42 33.58 10.53
N LYS A 113 31.94 32.75 9.62
CA LYS A 113 33.07 33.17 8.80
C LYS A 113 32.44 33.89 7.62
N THR A 114 32.68 35.20 7.54
CA THR A 114 32.37 36.07 6.42
C THR A 114 32.53 35.33 5.09
N LEU A 115 31.46 34.74 4.58
CA LEU A 115 31.36 34.42 3.17
C LEU A 115 31.26 35.79 2.52
N GLU A 116 32.40 36.32 2.07
CA GLU A 116 32.39 37.28 0.98
C GLU A 116 31.54 36.66 -0.11
N ILE A 117 30.28 37.10 -0.18
CA ILE A 117 29.44 36.85 -1.34
C ILE A 117 30.12 37.69 -2.43
N SER A 118 31.04 37.07 -3.17
CA SER A 118 31.49 37.59 -4.45
C SER A 118 30.22 37.69 -5.30
N SER A 119 29.64 38.89 -5.36
CA SER A 119 28.62 39.23 -6.35
C SER A 119 29.07 38.65 -7.69
N PRO A 120 28.18 38.03 -8.48
CA PRO A 120 28.50 37.63 -9.83
C PRO A 120 29.18 38.83 -10.49
N LYS A 121 30.45 38.67 -10.90
CA LYS A 121 31.23 39.78 -11.44
C LYS A 121 30.43 40.35 -12.62
N PHE A 122 30.18 41.65 -12.59
CA PHE A 122 29.44 42.41 -13.60
C PHE A 122 29.89 42.09 -15.04
N THR A 123 31.12 41.61 -15.20
CA THR A 123 31.71 41.06 -16.42
C THR A 123 30.87 39.97 -17.10
N VAL A 124 30.27 39.04 -16.34
CA VAL A 124 29.44 37.94 -16.90
C VAL A 124 28.11 38.47 -17.43
N VAL A 125 27.51 39.45 -16.75
CA VAL A 125 26.28 40.10 -17.21
C VAL A 125 26.58 40.96 -18.45
N ASN A 126 27.72 41.65 -18.47
CA ASN A 126 28.15 42.45 -19.62
C ASN A 126 28.47 41.58 -20.84
N SER A 127 29.09 40.41 -20.66
CA SER A 127 29.37 39.51 -21.78
C SER A 127 28.08 38.96 -22.40
N ILE A 128 27.09 38.60 -21.56
CA ILE A 128 25.78 38.15 -22.03
C ILE A 128 25.07 39.28 -22.81
N ASN A 129 25.08 40.52 -22.30
CA ASN A 129 24.50 41.66 -23.01
C ASN A 129 25.20 41.94 -24.34
N MET A 130 26.53 41.82 -24.40
CA MET A 130 27.30 41.97 -25.65
C MET A 130 26.96 40.87 -26.65
N GLU A 131 26.84 39.62 -26.21
CA GLU A 131 26.48 38.50 -27.08
C GLU A 131 25.05 38.63 -27.63
N LEU A 132 24.09 39.03 -26.80
CA LEU A 132 22.72 39.31 -27.24
C LEU A 132 22.65 40.47 -28.23
N GLY A 133 23.41 41.55 -27.99
CA GLY A 133 23.50 42.68 -28.93
C GLY A 133 24.08 42.27 -30.28
N ASN A 134 25.16 41.49 -30.27
CA ASN A 134 25.78 40.97 -31.48
C ASN A 134 24.88 40.00 -32.24
N PHE A 135 24.15 39.14 -31.52
CA PHE A 135 23.17 38.23 -32.11
C PHE A 135 22.00 38.98 -32.74
N SER A 136 21.45 39.99 -32.05
CA SER A 136 20.37 40.83 -32.57
C SER A 136 20.78 41.58 -33.84
N ASN A 137 21.97 42.19 -33.86
CA ASN A 137 22.52 42.82 -35.06
C ASN A 137 22.73 41.83 -36.20
N LYS A 138 23.13 40.58 -35.90
CA LYS A 138 23.28 39.54 -36.91
C LYS A 138 21.93 39.15 -37.53
N ILE A 139 20.87 39.05 -36.73
CA ILE A 139 19.50 38.80 -37.24
C ILE A 139 19.03 39.97 -38.10
N ILE A 140 19.15 41.20 -37.62
CA ILE A 140 18.69 42.39 -38.37
C ILE A 140 19.39 42.48 -39.72
N ASN A 141 20.72 42.34 -39.74
CA ASN A 141 21.46 42.37 -41.01
C ASN A 141 21.02 41.24 -41.95
N MET A 142 20.79 40.03 -41.43
CA MET A 142 20.33 38.90 -42.22
C MET A 142 18.91 39.11 -42.77
N GLU A 143 18.04 39.79 -42.02
CA GLU A 143 16.69 40.16 -42.44
C GLU A 143 16.70 41.26 -43.53
N VAL A 144 17.63 42.23 -43.43
CA VAL A 144 17.84 43.27 -44.46
C VAL A 144 18.34 42.64 -45.78
N PHE A 145 19.29 41.69 -45.72
CA PHE A 145 19.75 40.97 -46.92
C PHE A 145 18.65 40.11 -47.57
N ASN A 146 17.74 39.54 -46.77
CA ASN A 146 16.63 38.76 -47.31
C ASN A 146 15.60 39.65 -48.05
N ASN A 147 15.34 40.85 -47.52
CA ASN A 147 14.41 41.82 -48.12
C ASN A 147 14.92 42.45 -49.43
N GLU A 148 16.25 42.58 -49.60
CA GLU A 148 16.84 43.06 -50.87
C GLU A 148 16.80 42.01 -51.98
N ASN A 149 16.86 40.72 -51.65
CA ASN A 149 16.76 39.62 -52.61
C ASN A 149 15.32 39.32 -53.05
N GLU A 150 14.30 39.68 -52.26
CA GLU A 150 12.88 39.53 -52.64
C GLU A 150 12.36 40.65 -53.55
N LYS A 151 13.08 41.78 -53.66
CA LYS A 151 12.68 42.94 -54.49
C LYS A 151 13.41 43.03 -55.84
N ARG A 152 14.12 41.98 -56.27
CA ARG A 152 14.75 41.87 -57.61
C ARG A 152 14.11 40.79 -58.46
#